data_AF-A0A820AXP6-F1
#
_entry.id   AF-A0A820AXP6-F1
#
_cell.length_a   1.000
_cell.length_b   1.000
_cell.length_c   1.000
_cell.angle_alpha   90.00
_cell.angle_beta   90.00
_cell.angle_gamma   90.00
#
_symmetry.space_group_name_H-M   'P 1'
#
loop_
_entity.id
_entity.type
_entity.pdbx_description
1 polymer ?
#
loop_
_entity_poly.entity_id
_entity_poly.type
_entity_poly.pdbx_seq_one_letter_code
_entity_poly.pdbx_strand_id
1 'polypeptide(L)' 'MGEKAATNEVINRLVSALGDENSDVRSSVCDALGEMGEKAATSEVINRLVCTLGDEDPDIRRRACEAL' A
#
# COMPACT_ATOMS: atom_id res chain seq x y z
N MET A 1 3.69 -6.76 -8.62
CA MET A 1 4.89 -5.93 -8.81
C MET A 1 5.97 -6.40 -7.83
N GLY A 2 7.03 -7.07 -8.29
CA GLY A 2 8.02 -7.67 -7.36
C GLY A 2 9.10 -6.69 -6.87
N GLU A 3 9.91 -7.13 -5.89
CA GLU A 3 11.01 -6.37 -5.24
C GLU A 3 11.95 -5.57 -6.17
N LYS A 4 12.09 -5.96 -7.45
CA LYS A 4 12.92 -5.21 -8.41
C LYS A 4 12.35 -3.85 -8.78
N ALA A 5 11.04 -3.66 -8.66
CA ALA A 5 10.36 -2.41 -8.97
C ALA A 5 10.24 -1.46 -7.76
N ALA A 6 10.63 -1.91 -6.56
CA ALA A 6 10.57 -1.15 -5.31
C ALA A 6 11.68 -0.08 -5.23
N THR A 7 11.56 0.96 -6.05
CA THR A 7 12.38 2.18 -5.92
C THR A 7 11.66 3.19 -5.03
N ASN A 8 12.41 4.09 -4.39
CA ASN A 8 11.80 5.13 -3.55
C ASN A 8 10.77 5.99 -4.31
N GLU A 9 11.02 6.28 -5.60
CA GLU A 9 10.05 7.02 -6.42
C GLU A 9 8.74 6.24 -6.59
N VAL A 10 8.82 4.95 -6.92
CA VAL A 10 7.65 4.11 -7.11
C VAL A 10 6.88 3.96 -5.79
N ILE A 11 7.59 3.70 -4.69
CA ILE A 11 6.99 3.58 -3.36
C ILE A 11 6.26 4.88 -2.98
N ASN A 12 6.87 6.05 -3.17
CA ASN A 12 6.23 7.33 -2.82
C ASN A 12 4.97 7.61 -3.65
N ARG A 13 4.97 7.22 -4.94
CA ARG A 13 3.76 7.34 -5.78
C ARG A 13 2.66 6.38 -5.31
N LEU A 14 3.01 5.15 -4.95
CA LEU A 14 2.06 4.18 -4.39
C LEU A 14 1.47 4.67 -3.06
N VAL A 15 2.30 5.16 -2.13
CA VAL A 15 1.84 5.74 -0.85
C VAL A 15 0.85 6.88 -1.08
N SER A 16 1.07 7.73 -2.09
CA SER A 16 0.14 8.80 -2.44
C SER A 16 -1.21 8.25 -2.96
N ALA A 17 -1.16 7.17 -3.74
CA ALA A 17 -2.34 6.51 -4.30
C ALA A 17 -3.17 5.70 -3.28
N LEU A 18 -2.68 5.49 -2.05
CA LEU A 18 -3.51 4.96 -0.94
C LEU A 18 -4.66 5.89 -0.55
N GLY A 19 -4.69 7.14 -1.01
CA GLY A 19 -5.79 8.07 -0.84
C GLY A 19 -6.63 8.30 -2.09
N ASP A 20 -6.50 7.47 -3.12
CA ASP A 20 -7.28 7.61 -4.36
C ASP A 20 -8.78 7.39 -4.10
N GLU A 21 -9.64 8.11 -4.81
CA GLU A 21 -11.10 7.99 -4.66
C GLU A 21 -11.61 6.61 -5.10
N ASN A 22 -10.90 5.95 -6.02
CA ASN A 22 -11.26 4.63 -6.51
C ASN A 22 -10.72 3.52 -5.60
N SER A 23 -11.62 2.70 -5.05
CA SER A 23 -11.26 1.58 -4.16
C SER A 23 -10.44 0.50 -4.85
N ASP A 24 -10.60 0.29 -6.17
CA ASP A 24 -9.79 -0.64 -6.95
C ASP A 24 -8.33 -0.18 -7.03
N VAL A 25 -8.10 1.14 -7.09
CA VAL A 25 -6.75 1.72 -7.06
C VAL A 25 -6.14 1.52 -5.68
N ARG A 26 -6.88 1.88 -4.61
CA ARG A 26 -6.39 1.72 -3.22
C ARG A 26 -6.05 0.27 -2.87
N SER A 27 -6.88 -0.68 -3.29
CA SER A 27 -6.63 -2.12 -3.07
C SER A 27 -5.41 -2.63 -3.85
N SER A 28 -5.29 -2.25 -5.13
CA SER A 28 -4.13 -2.58 -5.97
C SER A 28 -2.82 -2.04 -5.40
N VAL A 29 -2.88 -0.87 -4.75
CA VAL A 29 -1.73 -0.26 -4.09
C VAL A 29 -1.30 -1.05 -2.85
N CYS A 30 -2.25 -1.51 -2.03
CA CYS A 30 -1.94 -2.38 -0.89
C CYS A 30 -1.24 -3.67 -1.35
N ASP A 31 -1.79 -4.33 -2.39
CA ASP A 31 -1.18 -5.53 -2.99
C ASP A 31 0.24 -5.24 -3.48
N ALA A 32 0.43 -4.14 -4.23
CA ALA A 32 1.74 -3.78 -4.77
C ALA A 32 2.76 -3.50 -3.66
N LEU A 33 2.38 -2.79 -2.59
CA LEU A 33 3.27 -2.51 -1.47
C LEU A 33 3.63 -3.79 -0.70
N GLY A 34 2.66 -4.70 -0.50
CA GLY A 34 2.92 -6.00 0.13
C GLY A 34 3.86 -6.89 -0.70
N GLU A 35 3.64 -6.96 -2.02
CA GLU A 35 4.51 -7.74 -2.94
C GLU A 35 5.93 -7.17 -3.09
N MET A 36 6.14 -5.90 -2.75
CA MET A 36 7.47 -5.29 -2.70
C MET A 36 8.27 -5.68 -1.46
N GLY A 37 7.63 -6.27 -0.46
CA GLY A 37 8.27 -6.83 0.73
C GLY A 37 9.10 -5.82 1.54
N GLU A 38 10.23 -6.28 2.08
CA GLU A 38 11.09 -5.49 2.99
C GLU A 38 11.55 -4.15 2.39
N LYS A 39 11.65 -4.04 1.06
CA LYS A 39 12.04 -2.78 0.41
C LYS A 39 10.99 -1.68 0.54
N ALA A 40 9.71 -2.05 0.61
CA ALA A 40 8.63 -1.11 0.85
C ALA A 40 8.36 -0.90 2.34
N ALA A 41 8.94 -1.71 3.25
CA ALA A 41 8.71 -1.65 4.70
C ALA A 41 9.41 -0.45 5.38
N THR A 42 9.22 0.76 4.85
CA THR A 42 9.66 2.01 5.47
C THR A 42 8.63 2.47 6.51
N SER A 43 9.06 3.26 7.50
CA SER A 43 8.14 3.79 8.52
C SER A 43 6.98 4.60 7.92
N GLU A 44 7.20 5.29 6.79
CA GLU A 44 6.16 6.03 6.10
C GLU A 44 5.09 5.09 5.50
N VAL A 45 5.52 4.05 4.80
CA VAL A 45 4.62 3.05 4.20
C VAL A 45 3.84 2.32 5.28
N ILE A 46 4.51 1.88 6.34
CA ILE A 46 3.86 1.18 7.47
C ILE A 46 2.81 2.10 8.11
N ASN A 47 3.16 3.34 8.43
CA ASN A 47 2.21 4.29 9.00
C ASN A 47 1.01 4.52 8.07
N ARG A 48 1.24 4.57 6.75
CA ARG A 48 0.15 4.77 5.81
C ARG A 48 -0.76 3.54 5.70
N LEU A 49 -0.20 2.34 5.64
CA LEU A 49 -0.97 1.09 5.65
C LEU A 49 -1.76 0.93 6.96
N VAL A 50 -1.19 1.32 8.11
CA VAL A 50 -1.91 1.35 9.39
C VAL A 50 -3.09 2.33 9.34
N CYS A 51 -2.95 3.51 8.74
CA CYS A 51 -4.08 4.41 8.50
C CYS A 51 -5.14 3.76 7.58
N THR A 52 -4.71 3.02 6.56
CA THR A 52 -5.60 2.32 5.61
C THR A 52 -6.39 1.17 6.28
N LEU A 53 -6.00 0.68 7.45
CA LEU A 53 -6.83 -0.21 8.26
C LEU A 53 -8.15 0.44 8.73
N GLY A 54 -8.26 1.77 8.64
CA GLY A 54 -9.48 2.53 8.89
C GLY A 54 -10.30 2.85 7.63
N ASP A 55 -9.96 2.30 6.46
CA ASP A 55 -10.68 2.55 5.21
C ASP A 55 -12.17 2.14 5.32
N GLU A 56 -13.04 2.86 4.62
CA GLU A 56 -14.47 2.58 4.56
C GLU A 56 -14.76 1.20 3.94
N ASP A 57 -13.94 0.79 2.97
CA ASP A 57 -14.09 -0.45 2.25
C ASP A 57 -13.48 -1.63 3.03
N PRO A 58 -14.28 -2.67 3.39
CA PRO A 58 -13.78 -3.86 4.08
C PRO A 58 -12.69 -4.61 3.33
N ASP A 59 -12.73 -4.64 1.99
CA ASP A 59 -11.71 -5.32 1.20
C ASP A 59 -10.39 -4.56 1.29
N ILE A 60 -10.41 -3.24 1.28
CA ILE A 60 -9.19 -2.44 1.45
C ILE A 60 -8.58 -2.65 2.84
N ARG A 61 -9.40 -2.68 3.90
CA ARG A 61 -8.91 -2.98 5.25
C ARG A 61 -8.21 -4.34 5.33
N ARG A 62 -8.78 -5.35 4.68
CA ARG A 62 -8.17 -6.69 4.60
C ARG A 62 -6.83 -6.63 3.86
N ARG A 63 -6.77 -5.96 2.72
CA ARG A 63 -5.54 -5.84 1.90
C ARG A 63 -4.44 -5.07 2.62
N ALA A 64 -4.78 -4.00 3.33
CA ALA A 64 -3.83 -3.28 4.16
C ALA A 64 -3.28 -4.14 5.30
N CYS A 65 -4.10 -5.03 5.88
CA CYS A 65 -3.64 -6.00 6.87
C CYS A 65 -2.76 -7.09 6.27
N GLU A 66 -3.04 -7.54 5.05
CA GLU A 66 -2.22 -8.53 4.32
C GLU A 66 -0.85 -7.94 3.88
N ALA A 67 -0.79 -6.62 3.65
CA ALA A 67 0.43 -5.92 3.23
C ALA A 67 1.35 -5.46 4.38
N LEU A 68 0.88 -5.54 5.63
CA LEU A 68 1.65 -5.22 6.86
C LEU A 68 2.44 -6.43 7.35
#